data_AF-A0A7C5YIQ2-F1
#
_entry.id   AF-A0A7C5YIQ2-F1
#
_cell.length_a   1.000
_cell.length_b   1.000
_cell.length_c   1.000
_cell.angle_alpha   90.00
_cell.angle_beta   90.00
_cell.angle_gamma   90.00
#
_symmetry.space_group_name_H-M   'P 1'
#
loop_
_entity.id
_entity.type
_entity.pdbx_description
1 polymer ?
#
loop_
_entity_poly.entity_id
_entity_poly.type
_entity_poly.pdbx_seq_one_letter_code
_entity_poly.pdbx_strand_id
1 'polypeptide(L)'
;MPMRLHAYTLALFVSLLSLSGCSGLKLPGLVVPTVHVSGRVYEALLLEDKPIAGAWIVINGSAPAYTDSSGRFIVNVPVPDTDSQTIIQASISIAKHGYLARLIEDRQINTGSSTELEPIYLVPAPNTSSLRGRVVDKTTGRGIPNAEVILFGASTIRVRTAADGSFLLSGIMPESGEFPVQARHPDFLTVFDLQTGRNEQLVVIRNGDENVNSVTLELYPIGTPARISGTVINSETSEPVVNATVILGDKRATTNEKGEFSIPDAPTGQQTLRVEHPQFLTFNENLLINGDPLVVFLFAPGSLPSLPFTISGKVTLQGETNHSGVRVEARRKVDGVVVDVATTTIEGDYALWVPPGTYLVKASVEGFNSAEREVVVRKGVAVTNIDFTLARLEGSP
;
A
#
# COMPACT_ATOMS: atom_id res chain seq x y z
N MET A 1 20.29 -41.61 54.06
CA MET A 1 21.01 -41.45 52.77
C MET A 1 20.77 -42.68 51.93
N PRO A 2 20.46 -42.58 50.63
CA PRO A 2 19.48 -41.72 49.93
C PRO A 2 18.39 -42.65 49.29
N MET A 3 17.39 -42.29 48.47
CA MET A 3 17.00 -41.09 47.74
C MET A 3 15.50 -41.18 47.35
N ARG A 4 14.93 -40.01 47.06
CA ARG A 4 13.55 -39.64 46.68
C ARG A 4 13.08 -40.17 45.30
N LEU A 5 11.78 -40.09 44.98
CA LEU A 5 11.20 -39.16 43.98
C LEU A 5 9.66 -39.35 43.76
N HIS A 6 8.91 -38.22 43.85
CA HIS A 6 7.71 -37.79 43.06
C HIS A 6 6.37 -38.58 43.19
N ALA A 7 5.17 -37.99 43.11
CA ALA A 7 4.68 -36.61 42.99
C ALA A 7 3.13 -36.63 42.90
N TYR A 8 2.49 -35.68 43.60
CA TYR A 8 1.27 -34.93 43.27
C TYR A 8 -0.15 -35.54 43.28
N THR A 9 -1.03 -34.67 43.77
CA THR A 9 -2.37 -34.85 44.34
C THR A 9 -3.37 -33.99 43.56
N LEU A 10 -4.63 -34.45 43.53
CA LEU A 10 -5.89 -33.67 43.59
C LEU A 10 -6.32 -32.77 42.42
N ALA A 11 -7.52 -33.06 41.89
CA ALA A 11 -8.46 -32.00 41.48
C ALA A 11 -9.91 -32.43 41.81
N LEU A 12 -10.56 -31.60 42.62
CA LEU A 12 -11.88 -31.77 43.21
C LEU A 12 -12.93 -31.02 42.35
N PHE A 13 -14.07 -31.66 42.11
CA PHE A 13 -15.28 -31.06 41.55
C PHE A 13 -15.92 -30.10 42.58
N VAL A 14 -16.23 -28.84 42.22
CA VAL A 14 -17.23 -28.02 42.92
C VAL A 14 -18.03 -27.16 41.92
N SER A 15 -19.32 -27.11 42.23
CA SER A 15 -20.52 -26.62 41.54
C SER A 15 -20.65 -25.11 41.32
N LEU A 16 -21.54 -24.78 40.37
CA LEU A 16 -22.16 -23.47 40.07
C LEU A 16 -22.54 -22.65 41.32
N LEU A 17 -22.18 -21.36 41.29
CA LEU A 17 -22.88 -20.28 41.98
C LEU A 17 -23.07 -19.10 41.01
N SER A 18 -24.32 -18.68 40.86
CA SER A 18 -24.77 -17.50 40.13
C SER A 18 -24.33 -16.22 40.85
N LEU A 19 -23.61 -15.35 40.16
CA LEU A 19 -23.41 -13.95 40.52
C LEU A 19 -23.75 -13.07 39.32
N SER A 20 -24.91 -12.44 39.40
CA SER A 20 -25.30 -11.26 38.65
C SER A 20 -24.35 -10.10 38.96
N GLY A 21 -23.82 -9.45 37.91
CA GLY A 21 -23.19 -8.14 38.01
C GLY A 21 -21.67 -8.13 37.83
N CYS A 22 -21.19 -8.24 36.59
CA CYS A 22 -19.97 -7.57 36.19
C CYS A 22 -20.36 -6.38 35.31
N SER A 23 -20.40 -5.20 35.95
CA SER A 23 -20.30 -3.90 35.31
C SER A 23 -19.24 -3.91 34.22
N GLY A 24 -19.54 -3.18 33.13
CA GLY A 24 -18.65 -3.02 32.00
C GLY A 24 -17.21 -2.77 32.42
N LEU A 25 -16.34 -3.70 32.07
CA LEU A 25 -14.95 -3.39 31.85
C LEU A 25 -14.92 -2.39 30.69
N LYS A 26 -14.94 -1.10 31.01
CA LYS A 26 -14.38 -0.07 30.14
C LYS A 26 -12.91 -0.43 30.02
N LEU A 27 -12.55 -1.11 28.94
CA LEU A 27 -11.16 -1.16 28.49
C LEU A 27 -10.65 0.28 28.54
N PRO A 28 -9.49 0.57 29.16
CA PRO A 28 -8.91 1.90 29.10
C PRO A 28 -8.87 2.29 27.62
N GLY A 29 -9.56 3.37 27.28
CA GLY A 29 -9.60 3.84 25.90
C GLY A 29 -8.16 4.04 25.45
N LEU A 30 -7.76 3.37 24.39
CA LEU A 30 -6.43 3.52 23.83
C LEU A 30 -6.27 5.00 23.45
N VAL A 31 -5.53 5.75 24.25
CA VAL A 31 -5.23 7.16 23.97
C VAL A 31 -4.15 7.16 22.92
N VAL A 32 -4.52 7.43 21.67
CA VAL A 32 -3.53 7.64 20.61
C VAL A 32 -2.84 8.97 20.89
N PRO A 33 -1.51 9.02 21.04
CA PRO A 33 -0.80 10.26 21.28
C PRO A 33 -1.01 11.22 20.10
N THR A 34 -1.04 12.51 20.40
CA THR A 34 -1.22 13.55 19.38
C THR A 34 -0.18 14.65 19.50
N VAL A 35 0.21 15.23 18.37
CA VAL A 35 1.06 16.41 18.32
C VAL A 35 0.32 17.59 17.69
N HIS A 36 0.58 18.80 18.18
CA HIS A 36 0.00 20.03 17.61
C HIS A 36 0.72 20.41 16.32
N VAL A 37 -0.06 20.52 15.24
CA VAL A 37 0.44 20.97 13.95
C VAL A 37 -0.36 22.19 13.53
N SER A 38 0.33 23.27 13.20
CA SER A 38 -0.30 24.51 12.79
C SER A 38 0.22 24.99 11.46
N GLY A 39 -0.51 25.88 10.80
CA GLY A 39 -0.10 26.44 9.53
C GLY A 39 -1.10 27.47 9.04
N ARG A 40 -0.88 27.95 7.81
CA ARG A 40 -1.74 28.92 7.14
C ARG A 40 -2.09 28.47 5.73
N VAL A 41 -3.30 28.82 5.29
CA VAL A 41 -3.78 28.57 3.94
C VAL A 41 -4.07 29.88 3.22
N TYR A 42 -3.48 30.04 2.04
CA TYR A 42 -3.60 31.23 1.20
C TYR A 42 -4.10 30.89 -0.20
N GLU A 43 -4.63 31.90 -0.88
CA GLU A 43 -5.00 31.82 -2.29
C GLU A 43 -3.75 31.92 -3.17
N ALA A 44 -3.59 30.96 -4.09
CA ALA A 44 -2.52 30.98 -5.07
C ALA A 44 -2.75 32.04 -6.15
N LEU A 45 -1.70 32.33 -6.93
CA LEU A 45 -1.74 33.21 -8.12
C LEU A 45 -1.98 34.71 -7.83
N LEU A 46 -1.83 35.12 -6.57
CA LEU A 46 -1.85 36.51 -6.16
C LEU A 46 -0.44 36.99 -5.82
N LEU A 47 -0.21 38.30 -5.97
CA LEU A 47 1.04 38.95 -5.57
C LEU A 47 1.14 39.13 -4.04
N GLU A 48 -0.01 39.16 -3.37
CA GLU A 48 -0.11 39.31 -1.92
C GLU A 48 -0.82 38.09 -1.31
N ASP A 49 -0.38 37.66 -0.12
CA ASP A 49 -0.98 36.55 0.60
C ASP A 49 -2.43 36.90 1.02
N LYS A 50 -3.39 36.27 0.36
CA LYS A 50 -4.82 36.39 0.71
C LYS A 50 -5.25 35.16 1.52
N PRO A 51 -5.58 35.30 2.82
CA PRO A 51 -5.98 34.18 3.67
C PRO A 51 -7.29 33.55 3.21
N ILE A 52 -7.32 32.21 3.23
CA ILE A 52 -8.53 31.44 2.96
C ILE A 52 -9.13 30.99 4.29
N ALA A 53 -10.28 31.57 4.65
CA ALA A 53 -11.05 31.18 5.83
C ALA A 53 -11.96 29.98 5.54
N GLY A 54 -12.19 29.11 6.53
CA GLY A 54 -13.08 27.96 6.44
C GLY A 54 -12.68 26.92 5.39
N ALA A 55 -11.39 26.79 5.09
CA ALA A 55 -10.88 25.61 4.39
C ALA A 55 -10.94 24.42 5.36
N TRP A 56 -11.32 23.24 4.88
CA TRP A 56 -11.32 21.98 5.64
C TRP A 56 -9.92 21.37 5.60
N ILE A 57 -9.41 20.93 6.76
CA ILE A 57 -8.07 20.35 6.92
C ILE A 57 -8.15 19.04 7.70
N VAL A 58 -7.46 18.02 7.18
CA VAL A 58 -7.17 16.77 7.89
C VAL A 58 -5.70 16.43 7.72
N ILE A 59 -5.06 16.01 8.81
CA ILE A 59 -3.67 15.54 8.80
C ILE A 59 -3.60 14.13 9.37
N ASN A 60 -3.13 13.16 8.58
CA ASN A 60 -3.01 11.74 8.98
C ASN A 60 -4.25 11.16 9.68
N GLY A 61 -5.45 11.48 9.18
CA GLY A 61 -6.70 11.00 9.78
C GLY A 61 -7.07 11.64 11.11
N SER A 62 -6.54 12.84 11.42
CA SER A 62 -6.97 13.66 12.54
C SER A 62 -8.48 13.95 12.51
N ALA A 63 -9.02 14.48 13.62
CA ALA A 63 -10.29 15.19 13.55
C ALA A 63 -10.22 16.34 12.52
N PRO A 64 -11.34 16.69 11.85
CA PRO A 64 -11.34 17.77 10.88
C PRO A 64 -11.12 19.10 11.60
N ALA A 65 -10.28 19.95 11.00
CA ALA A 65 -10.07 21.32 11.43
C ALA A 65 -10.48 22.29 10.31
N TYR A 66 -10.64 23.56 10.67
CA TYR A 66 -10.97 24.61 9.71
C TYR A 66 -10.07 25.83 9.90
N THR A 67 -9.72 26.49 8.80
CA THR A 67 -8.99 27.76 8.90
C THR A 67 -9.86 28.88 9.45
N ASP A 68 -9.27 29.75 10.26
CA ASP A 68 -9.90 30.98 10.74
C ASP A 68 -9.89 32.11 9.68
N SER A 69 -10.38 33.31 10.05
CA SER A 69 -10.41 34.47 9.16
C SER A 69 -9.02 34.95 8.69
N SER A 70 -7.95 34.56 9.39
CA SER A 70 -6.55 34.83 9.02
C SER A 70 -5.90 33.68 8.24
N GLY A 71 -6.69 32.67 7.86
CA GLY A 71 -6.22 31.48 7.15
C GLY A 71 -5.47 30.50 8.05
N ARG A 72 -5.44 30.70 9.38
CA ARG A 72 -4.67 29.88 10.31
C ARG A 72 -5.46 28.65 10.73
N PHE A 73 -4.79 27.51 10.88
CA PHE A 73 -5.36 26.30 11.48
C PHE A 73 -4.44 25.72 12.56
N ILE A 74 -5.03 24.92 13.45
CA ILE A 74 -4.33 24.05 14.41
C ILE A 74 -5.01 22.69 14.39
N VAL A 75 -4.23 21.63 14.21
CA VAL A 75 -4.70 20.23 14.17
C VAL A 75 -3.98 19.43 15.24
N ASN A 76 -4.71 18.60 15.98
CA ASN A 76 -4.14 17.57 16.85
C ASN A 76 -3.95 16.31 16.01
N VAL A 77 -2.72 16.07 15.58
CA VAL A 77 -2.40 15.01 14.63
C VAL A 77 -2.10 13.73 15.39
N PRO A 78 -2.80 12.62 15.12
CA PRO A 78 -2.47 11.34 15.72
C PRO A 78 -1.09 10.89 15.23
N VAL A 79 -0.25 10.49 16.18
CA VAL A 79 1.11 9.99 15.89
C VAL A 79 1.24 8.56 16.42
N PRO A 80 2.11 7.73 15.81
CA PRO A 80 2.46 6.44 16.38
C PRO A 80 2.99 6.59 17.81
N ASP A 81 2.74 5.59 18.65
CA ASP A 81 3.35 5.48 19.98
C ASP A 81 4.83 5.06 19.82
N THR A 82 5.64 6.02 19.40
CA THR A 82 7.08 5.91 19.17
C THR A 82 7.81 6.92 20.04
N ASP A 83 9.09 6.68 20.31
CA ASP A 83 9.95 7.61 21.06
C ASP A 83 9.74 9.05 20.60
N SER A 84 9.63 9.97 21.57
CA SER A 84 9.18 11.37 21.43
C SER A 84 10.07 12.28 20.58
N GLN A 85 10.80 11.78 19.58
CA GLN A 85 11.63 12.56 18.65
C GLN A 85 11.66 11.97 17.23
N THR A 86 10.69 11.12 16.87
CA THR A 86 10.61 10.55 15.52
C THR A 86 10.03 11.58 14.54
N ILE A 87 10.63 11.72 13.36
CA ILE A 87 10.05 12.48 12.23
C ILE A 87 9.19 11.52 11.42
N ILE A 88 7.91 11.87 11.22
CA ILE A 88 7.00 11.12 10.36
C ILE A 88 6.70 11.91 9.09
N GLN A 89 6.46 11.18 7.99
CA GLN A 89 5.81 11.76 6.82
C GLN A 89 4.31 11.83 7.06
N ALA A 90 3.74 13.01 6.84
CA ALA A 90 2.34 13.28 7.06
C ALA A 90 1.63 13.59 5.74
N SER A 91 0.45 13.00 5.63
CA SER A 91 -0.55 13.35 4.63
C SER A 91 -1.40 14.51 5.15
N ILE A 92 -1.57 15.55 4.31
CA ILE A 92 -2.39 16.72 4.60
C ILE A 92 -3.41 16.86 3.49
N SER A 93 -4.68 16.76 3.82
CA SER A 93 -5.79 17.04 2.91
C SER A 93 -6.36 18.40 3.23
N ILE A 94 -6.47 19.24 2.20
CA ILE A 94 -7.06 20.57 2.28
C ILE A 94 -8.09 20.71 1.17
N ALA A 95 -9.32 21.10 1.52
CA ALA A 95 -10.37 21.30 0.53
C ALA A 95 -11.26 22.48 0.92
N LYS A 96 -11.79 23.18 -0.08
CA LYS A 96 -12.76 24.26 0.08
C LYS A 96 -13.50 24.45 -1.24
N HIS A 97 -14.83 24.56 -1.20
CA HIS A 97 -15.59 24.91 -2.39
C HIS A 97 -15.07 26.19 -3.06
N GLY A 98 -15.03 26.18 -4.40
CA GLY A 98 -14.42 27.25 -5.19
C GLY A 98 -12.89 27.17 -5.30
N TYR A 99 -12.25 26.13 -4.79
CA TYR A 99 -10.81 25.88 -4.91
C TYR A 99 -10.53 24.41 -5.24
N LEU A 100 -9.39 24.14 -5.91
CA LEU A 100 -8.91 22.78 -6.10
C LEU A 100 -8.46 22.17 -4.78
N ALA A 101 -9.02 21.01 -4.42
CA ALA A 101 -8.56 20.25 -3.26
C ALA A 101 -7.10 19.79 -3.47
N ARG A 102 -6.35 19.70 -2.36
CA ARG A 102 -4.93 19.36 -2.37
C ARG A 102 -4.63 18.29 -1.33
N LEU A 103 -3.93 17.25 -1.76
CA LEU A 103 -3.30 16.24 -0.91
C LEU A 103 -1.79 16.41 -0.98
N ILE A 104 -1.15 16.59 0.17
CA ILE A 104 0.31 16.71 0.34
C ILE A 104 0.77 15.49 1.14
N GLU A 105 1.72 14.70 0.64
CA GLU A 105 2.13 13.43 1.29
C GLU A 105 3.61 13.42 1.73
N ASP A 106 4.34 14.52 1.52
CA ASP A 106 5.79 14.61 1.73
C ASP A 106 6.17 15.48 2.94
N ARG A 107 5.21 15.96 3.72
CA ARG A 107 5.46 16.87 4.84
C ARG A 107 6.02 16.13 6.04
N GLN A 108 7.12 16.62 6.58
CA GLN A 108 7.75 16.07 7.78
C GLN A 108 7.18 16.73 9.03
N ILE A 109 6.77 15.91 10.00
CA ILE A 109 6.23 16.37 11.29
C ILE A 109 7.02 15.70 12.41
N ASN A 110 7.43 16.50 13.39
CA ASN A 110 8.08 15.98 14.59
C ASN A 110 7.02 15.47 15.57
N THR A 111 7.13 14.21 16.00
CA THR A 111 6.18 13.59 16.95
C THR A 111 6.35 14.09 18.39
N GLY A 112 7.50 14.69 18.72
CA GLY A 112 7.85 15.17 20.06
C GLY A 112 7.51 16.61 20.37
N SER A 113 7.22 17.42 19.35
CA SER A 113 7.09 18.87 19.49
C SER A 113 6.10 19.43 18.50
N SER A 114 5.46 20.54 18.85
CA SER A 114 4.59 21.24 17.91
C SER A 114 5.34 21.58 16.62
N THR A 115 4.68 21.39 15.48
CA THR A 115 5.23 21.72 14.15
C THR A 115 4.42 22.85 13.54
N GLU A 116 5.09 23.90 13.06
CA GLU A 116 4.47 24.92 12.19
C GLU A 116 4.85 24.62 10.74
N LEU A 117 3.83 24.50 9.89
CA LEU A 117 3.98 24.17 8.48
C LEU A 117 4.19 25.43 7.66
N GLU A 118 4.97 25.30 6.59
CA GLU A 118 5.05 26.30 5.53
C GLU A 118 3.65 26.62 4.95
N PRO A 119 3.43 27.86 4.46
CA PRO A 119 2.15 28.24 3.89
C PRO A 119 1.67 27.29 2.79
N ILE A 120 0.38 26.97 2.84
CA ILE A 120 -0.28 26.10 1.87
C ILE A 120 -1.11 26.97 0.94
N TYR A 121 -0.78 26.97 -0.34
CA TYR A 121 -1.54 27.69 -1.36
C TYR A 121 -2.58 26.77 -2.03
N LEU A 122 -3.81 27.25 -2.18
CA LEU A 122 -4.88 26.63 -2.96
C LEU A 122 -5.17 27.43 -4.23
N VAL A 123 -5.39 26.72 -5.34
CA VAL A 123 -5.70 27.34 -6.63
C VAL A 123 -7.21 27.59 -6.74
N PRO A 124 -7.66 28.82 -7.04
CA PRO A 124 -9.07 29.11 -7.29
C PRO A 124 -9.67 28.28 -8.43
N ALA A 125 -10.90 27.82 -8.23
CA ALA A 125 -11.70 27.02 -9.15
C ALA A 125 -13.20 27.36 -9.02
N PRO A 126 -13.62 28.59 -9.35
CA PRO A 126 -14.97 29.10 -9.03
C PRO A 126 -16.13 28.38 -9.76
N ASN A 127 -15.86 27.74 -10.90
CA ASN A 127 -16.87 27.03 -11.70
C ASN A 127 -16.77 25.51 -11.50
N THR A 128 -16.69 25.08 -10.25
CA THR A 128 -16.54 23.66 -9.89
C THR A 128 -17.48 23.30 -8.76
N SER A 129 -17.76 22.01 -8.63
CA SER A 129 -18.57 21.47 -7.54
C SER A 129 -17.72 20.88 -6.43
N SER A 130 -18.36 20.65 -5.28
CA SER A 130 -17.79 19.92 -4.16
C SER A 130 -18.61 18.68 -3.84
N LEU A 131 -17.97 17.67 -3.23
CA LEU A 131 -18.60 16.47 -2.70
C LEU A 131 -18.17 16.27 -1.25
N ARG A 132 -19.13 16.29 -0.33
CA ARG A 132 -18.90 15.81 1.04
C ARG A 132 -19.12 14.30 1.11
N GLY A 133 -18.42 13.62 1.99
CA GLY A 133 -18.81 12.25 2.28
C GLY A 133 -18.21 11.67 3.54
N ARG A 134 -18.46 10.38 3.73
CA ARG A 134 -17.84 9.57 4.77
C ARG A 134 -17.38 8.24 4.19
N VAL A 135 -16.24 7.74 4.65
CA VAL A 135 -15.81 6.36 4.45
C VAL A 135 -16.01 5.61 5.77
N VAL A 136 -16.75 4.51 5.73
CA VAL A 136 -17.09 3.72 6.92
C VAL A 136 -16.78 2.24 6.72
N ASP A 137 -16.45 1.57 7.82
CA ASP A 137 -16.37 0.12 7.87
C ASP A 137 -17.77 -0.46 7.72
N LYS A 138 -17.99 -1.28 6.70
CA LYS A 138 -19.29 -1.89 6.40
C LYS A 138 -19.83 -2.75 7.55
N THR A 139 -18.94 -3.34 8.34
CA THR A 139 -19.31 -4.25 9.44
C THR A 139 -19.65 -3.52 10.73
N THR A 140 -18.88 -2.48 11.07
CA THR A 140 -19.02 -1.77 12.35
C THR A 140 -19.75 -0.42 12.24
N GLY A 141 -19.87 0.14 11.03
CA GLY A 141 -20.39 1.48 10.76
C GLY A 141 -19.47 2.61 11.25
N ARG A 142 -18.28 2.29 11.78
CA ARG A 142 -17.33 3.29 12.26
C ARG A 142 -16.65 3.98 11.09
N GLY A 143 -16.35 5.26 11.26
CA GLY A 143 -15.55 6.00 10.30
C GLY A 143 -14.15 5.41 10.16
N ILE A 144 -13.67 5.31 8.93
CA ILE A 144 -12.31 4.84 8.64
C ILE A 144 -11.41 6.08 8.52
N PRO A 145 -10.51 6.34 9.47
CA PRO A 145 -9.57 7.46 9.38
C PRO A 145 -8.49 7.21 8.33
N ASN A 146 -7.97 8.29 7.74
CA ASN A 146 -6.84 8.25 6.81
C ASN A 146 -7.03 7.35 5.56
N ALA A 147 -8.28 6.96 5.26
CA ALA A 147 -8.62 6.32 4.01
C ALA A 147 -8.43 7.33 2.88
N GLU A 148 -7.78 6.90 1.81
CA GLU A 148 -7.67 7.69 0.60
C GLU A 148 -8.97 7.63 -0.17
N VAL A 149 -9.51 8.80 -0.53
CA VAL A 149 -10.66 8.93 -1.43
C VAL A 149 -10.19 9.55 -2.72
N ILE A 150 -10.50 8.87 -3.84
CA ILE A 150 -10.07 9.24 -5.17
C ILE A 150 -11.31 9.44 -6.03
N LEU A 151 -11.48 10.63 -6.59
CA LEU A 151 -12.52 10.92 -7.58
C LEU A 151 -11.88 11.03 -8.96
N PHE A 152 -12.44 10.31 -9.94
CA PHE A 152 -12.01 10.31 -11.33
C PHE A 152 -12.95 11.22 -12.14
N GLY A 153 -12.45 12.37 -12.59
CA GLY A 153 -13.16 13.31 -13.45
C GLY A 153 -12.25 13.84 -14.56
N ALA A 154 -12.44 15.09 -14.98
CA ALA A 154 -11.49 15.75 -15.88
C ALA A 154 -10.08 15.85 -15.27
N SER A 155 -10.00 15.84 -13.94
CA SER A 155 -8.76 15.68 -13.18
C SER A 155 -9.01 14.71 -12.02
N THR A 156 -8.00 13.94 -11.66
CA THR A 156 -8.06 13.07 -10.48
C THR A 156 -7.91 13.91 -9.22
N ILE A 157 -8.89 13.83 -8.32
CA ILE A 157 -8.86 14.52 -7.03
C ILE A 157 -8.66 13.49 -5.94
N ARG A 158 -7.71 13.73 -5.04
CA ARG A 158 -7.35 12.83 -3.94
C ARG A 158 -7.42 13.58 -2.62
N VAL A 159 -8.00 12.97 -1.60
CA VAL A 159 -7.98 13.42 -0.20
C VAL A 159 -7.92 12.23 0.75
N ARG A 160 -7.65 12.48 2.03
CA ARG A 160 -7.65 11.52 3.13
C ARG A 160 -8.80 11.83 4.08
N THR A 161 -9.45 10.81 4.60
CA THR A 161 -10.57 10.96 5.54
C THR A 161 -10.12 11.35 6.94
N ALA A 162 -10.98 12.07 7.66
CA ALA A 162 -10.82 12.43 9.06
C ALA A 162 -11.08 11.25 10.01
N ALA A 163 -10.85 11.47 11.31
CA ALA A 163 -11.06 10.49 12.39
C ALA A 163 -12.44 9.82 12.40
N ASP A 164 -13.48 10.55 11.97
CA ASP A 164 -14.86 10.06 11.88
C ASP A 164 -15.23 9.53 10.48
N GLY A 165 -14.23 9.35 9.62
CA GLY A 165 -14.37 8.93 8.23
C GLY A 165 -14.79 10.05 7.27
N SER A 166 -15.05 11.27 7.75
CA SER A 166 -15.50 12.36 6.87
C SER A 166 -14.43 12.82 5.88
N PHE A 167 -14.84 13.23 4.70
CA PHE A 167 -13.98 13.85 3.70
C PHE A 167 -14.70 14.97 2.95
N LEU A 168 -13.91 15.85 2.33
CA LEU A 168 -14.38 16.87 1.40
C LEU A 168 -13.52 16.85 0.14
N LEU A 169 -14.16 16.69 -1.02
CA LEU A 169 -13.57 16.92 -2.33
C LEU A 169 -14.09 18.25 -2.86
N SER A 170 -13.21 19.09 -3.42
CA SER A 170 -13.56 20.36 -4.06
C SER A 170 -12.76 20.54 -5.35
N GLY A 171 -13.25 21.36 -6.27
CA GLY A 171 -12.61 21.50 -7.58
C GLY A 171 -13.09 20.48 -8.61
N ILE A 172 -14.27 19.86 -8.40
CA ILE A 172 -14.80 18.82 -9.28
C ILE A 172 -15.25 19.44 -10.61
N MET A 173 -14.67 18.96 -11.71
CA MET A 173 -14.98 19.38 -13.07
C MET A 173 -15.26 18.15 -13.96
N PRO A 174 -16.32 18.17 -14.80
CA PRO A 174 -17.36 19.21 -14.88
C PRO A 174 -18.16 19.38 -13.58
N GLU A 175 -18.86 20.51 -13.43
CA GLU A 175 -19.61 20.84 -12.21
C GLU A 175 -20.84 19.95 -11.96
N SER A 176 -21.20 19.08 -12.91
CA SER A 176 -22.20 18.04 -12.71
C SER A 176 -21.93 16.84 -13.61
N GLY A 177 -22.46 15.68 -13.24
CA GLY A 177 -22.28 14.42 -13.96
C GLY A 177 -22.18 13.22 -13.04
N GLU A 178 -21.86 12.07 -13.61
CA GLU A 178 -21.55 10.84 -12.87
C GLU A 178 -20.04 10.65 -12.82
N PHE A 179 -19.51 10.49 -11.60
CA PHE A 179 -18.07 10.37 -11.36
C PHE A 179 -17.78 9.07 -10.63
N PRO A 180 -16.85 8.24 -11.12
CA PRO A 180 -16.30 7.14 -10.34
C PRO A 180 -15.54 7.67 -9.12
N VAL A 181 -15.88 7.12 -7.96
CA VAL A 181 -15.21 7.40 -6.69
C VAL A 181 -14.70 6.09 -6.10
N GLN A 182 -13.42 6.06 -5.75
CA GLN A 182 -12.77 4.96 -5.05
C GLN A 182 -12.41 5.38 -3.63
N ALA A 183 -12.41 4.42 -2.71
CA ALA A 183 -11.79 4.58 -1.40
C ALA A 183 -10.80 3.44 -1.16
N ARG A 184 -9.65 3.75 -0.57
CA ARG A 184 -8.58 2.79 -0.29
C ARG A 184 -8.06 2.96 1.12
N HIS A 185 -7.89 1.84 1.81
CA HIS A 185 -7.24 1.79 3.11
C HIS A 185 -6.48 0.46 3.22
N PRO A 186 -5.26 0.43 3.77
CA PRO A 186 -4.44 -0.80 3.83
C PRO A 186 -5.12 -1.98 4.53
N ASP A 187 -5.99 -1.70 5.50
CA ASP A 187 -6.68 -2.72 6.31
C ASP A 187 -8.04 -3.17 5.73
N PHE A 188 -8.45 -2.63 4.59
CA PHE A 188 -9.75 -2.90 3.97
C PHE A 188 -9.59 -3.37 2.53
N LEU A 189 -10.63 -4.04 2.03
CA LEU A 189 -10.71 -4.40 0.63
C LEU A 189 -10.89 -3.15 -0.25
N THR A 190 -10.34 -3.21 -1.45
CA THR A 190 -10.51 -2.17 -2.47
C THR A 190 -11.81 -2.33 -3.27
N VAL A 191 -12.51 -3.46 -3.12
CA VAL A 191 -13.80 -3.74 -3.77
C VAL A 191 -14.99 -3.23 -2.96
N PHE A 192 -15.91 -2.55 -3.63
CA PHE A 192 -17.19 -2.09 -3.08
C PHE A 192 -18.31 -3.13 -3.26
N ASP A 193 -18.23 -3.90 -4.34
CA ASP A 193 -19.19 -4.96 -4.64
C ASP A 193 -18.46 -6.30 -4.68
N LEU A 194 -18.71 -7.11 -3.66
CA LEU A 194 -18.09 -8.43 -3.48
C LEU A 194 -18.46 -9.41 -4.59
N GLN A 195 -19.61 -9.21 -5.26
CA GLN A 195 -20.11 -10.10 -6.30
C GLN A 195 -19.54 -9.76 -7.67
N THR A 196 -19.45 -8.47 -8.00
CA THR A 196 -18.93 -8.02 -9.30
C THR A 196 -17.43 -7.76 -9.30
N GLY A 197 -16.82 -7.59 -8.12
CA GLY A 197 -15.42 -7.17 -7.99
C GLY A 197 -15.21 -5.68 -8.33
N ARG A 198 -16.28 -4.88 -8.39
CA ARG A 198 -16.19 -3.46 -8.72
C ARG A 198 -15.49 -2.72 -7.57
N ASN A 199 -14.41 -2.00 -7.90
CA ASN A 199 -13.57 -1.26 -6.96
C ASN A 199 -13.87 0.25 -6.93
N GLU A 200 -14.95 0.68 -7.57
CA GLU A 200 -15.43 2.07 -7.59
C GLU A 200 -16.94 2.15 -7.41
N GLN A 201 -17.41 3.32 -6.99
CA GLN A 201 -18.82 3.68 -6.90
C GLN A 201 -19.07 4.90 -7.79
N LEU A 202 -20.05 4.80 -8.70
CA LEU A 202 -20.51 5.96 -9.47
C LEU A 202 -21.34 6.87 -8.57
N VAL A 203 -20.93 8.14 -8.50
CA VAL A 203 -21.59 9.18 -7.70
C VAL A 203 -22.11 10.27 -8.63
N VAL A 204 -23.41 10.57 -8.52
CA VAL A 204 -24.04 11.68 -9.24
C VAL A 204 -23.72 12.99 -8.51
N ILE A 205 -23.02 13.88 -9.18
CA ILE A 205 -22.69 15.23 -8.71
C ILE A 205 -23.57 16.23 -9.45
N ARG A 206 -24.19 17.13 -8.70
CA ARG A 206 -24.92 18.30 -9.19
C ARG A 206 -24.08 19.55 -9.01
N ASN A 207 -24.37 20.59 -9.80
CA ASN A 207 -23.76 21.90 -9.60
C ASN A 207 -24.05 22.38 -8.16
N GLY A 208 -23.00 22.68 -7.40
CA GLY A 208 -23.12 23.16 -6.04
C GLY A 208 -21.97 22.77 -5.12
N ASP A 209 -22.10 23.20 -3.86
CA ASP A 209 -21.12 23.00 -2.80
C ASP A 209 -21.32 21.66 -2.06
N GLU A 210 -20.61 21.52 -0.94
CA GLU A 210 -20.69 20.37 -0.04
C GLU A 210 -22.05 20.12 0.62
N ASN A 211 -23.00 21.06 0.52
CA ASN A 211 -24.36 20.91 1.03
C ASN A 211 -25.30 20.30 -0.01
N VAL A 212 -24.93 20.36 -1.29
CA VAL A 212 -25.71 19.81 -2.39
C VAL A 212 -25.37 18.35 -2.65
N ASN A 213 -24.09 17.99 -2.55
CA ASN A 213 -23.60 16.66 -2.90
C ASN A 213 -23.02 15.93 -1.68
N SER A 214 -23.57 14.75 -1.40
CA SER A 214 -23.11 13.89 -0.30
C SER A 214 -23.04 12.41 -0.69
N VAL A 215 -22.05 11.68 -0.18
CA VAL A 215 -21.94 10.22 -0.35
C VAL A 215 -21.47 9.51 0.91
N THR A 216 -21.88 8.26 1.11
CA THR A 216 -21.24 7.34 2.06
C THR A 216 -20.62 6.19 1.27
N LEU A 217 -19.34 5.97 1.48
CA LEU A 217 -18.55 4.89 0.90
C LEU A 217 -18.33 3.84 1.99
N GLU A 218 -18.67 2.60 1.73
CA GLU A 218 -18.54 1.52 2.71
C GLU A 218 -17.46 0.54 2.25
N LEU A 219 -16.47 0.30 3.11
CA LEU A 219 -15.39 -0.65 2.83
C LEU A 219 -15.56 -1.92 3.66
N TYR A 220 -15.29 -3.07 3.03
CA TYR A 220 -15.27 -4.35 3.71
C TYR A 220 -13.89 -4.59 4.34
N PRO A 221 -13.81 -5.09 5.58
CA PRO A 221 -12.53 -5.41 6.19
C PRO A 221 -11.85 -6.57 5.44
N ILE A 222 -10.53 -6.56 5.45
CA ILE A 222 -9.74 -7.71 4.98
C ILE A 222 -10.15 -8.97 5.76
N GLY A 223 -10.24 -10.10 5.04
CA GLY A 223 -10.78 -11.37 5.55
C GLY A 223 -12.22 -11.62 5.12
N THR A 224 -12.92 -10.61 4.61
CA THR A 224 -14.23 -10.80 3.95
C THR A 224 -14.03 -11.49 2.60
N PRO A 225 -14.68 -12.63 2.31
CA PRO A 225 -14.60 -13.26 0.99
C PRO A 225 -15.12 -12.34 -0.11
N ALA A 226 -14.45 -12.33 -1.26
CA ALA A 226 -14.78 -11.44 -2.38
C ALA A 226 -14.49 -12.10 -3.73
N ARG A 227 -15.11 -11.60 -4.81
CA ARG A 227 -14.68 -11.93 -6.16
C ARG A 227 -13.29 -11.35 -6.43
N ILE A 228 -12.32 -12.22 -6.69
CA ILE A 228 -10.95 -11.85 -7.08
C ILE A 228 -10.78 -12.11 -8.56
N SER A 229 -10.26 -11.11 -9.27
CA SER A 229 -9.99 -11.20 -10.70
C SER A 229 -8.52 -10.93 -11.00
N GLY A 230 -8.06 -11.41 -12.14
CA GLY A 230 -6.73 -11.09 -12.61
C GLY A 230 -6.45 -11.66 -13.98
N THR A 231 -5.21 -11.51 -14.42
CA THR A 231 -4.69 -12.07 -15.67
C THR A 231 -3.44 -12.89 -15.42
N VAL A 232 -3.26 -13.92 -16.24
CA VAL A 232 -2.05 -14.73 -16.30
C VAL A 232 -1.42 -14.54 -17.67
N ILE A 233 -0.15 -14.15 -17.68
CA ILE A 233 0.59 -13.74 -18.87
C ILE A 233 1.87 -14.57 -18.96
N ASN A 234 2.23 -14.99 -20.16
CA ASN A 234 3.52 -15.59 -20.44
C ASN A 234 4.58 -14.50 -20.27
N SER A 235 5.53 -14.70 -19.36
CA SER A 235 6.57 -13.71 -19.09
C SER A 235 7.40 -13.36 -20.32
N GLU A 236 7.64 -14.32 -21.22
CA GLU A 236 8.52 -14.18 -22.38
C GLU A 236 7.81 -13.54 -23.58
N THR A 237 6.63 -14.04 -23.94
CA THR A 237 5.92 -13.54 -25.13
C THR A 237 4.99 -12.38 -24.83
N SER A 238 4.73 -12.08 -23.54
CA SER A 238 3.67 -11.16 -23.08
C SER A 238 2.26 -11.55 -23.58
N GLU A 239 2.09 -12.77 -24.08
CA GLU A 239 0.79 -13.28 -24.52
C GLU A 239 0.00 -13.86 -23.34
N PRO A 240 -1.33 -13.87 -23.39
CA PRO A 240 -2.12 -14.47 -22.33
C PRO A 240 -1.93 -15.99 -22.22
N VAL A 241 -1.83 -16.50 -20.99
CA VAL A 241 -1.79 -17.95 -20.75
C VAL A 241 -3.21 -18.45 -20.58
N VAL A 242 -3.69 -19.21 -21.56
CA VAL A 242 -5.03 -19.85 -21.57
C VAL A 242 -4.98 -21.16 -20.77
N ASN A 243 -6.08 -21.52 -20.10
CA ASN A 243 -6.23 -22.77 -19.34
C ASN A 243 -5.23 -22.96 -18.17
N ALA A 244 -4.60 -21.89 -17.68
CA ALA A 244 -3.86 -21.94 -16.42
C ALA A 244 -4.84 -22.11 -15.26
N THR A 245 -4.54 -23.02 -14.34
CA THR A 245 -5.32 -23.25 -13.13
C THR A 245 -4.82 -22.33 -12.03
N VAL A 246 -5.65 -21.38 -11.62
CA VAL A 246 -5.40 -20.44 -10.52
C VAL A 246 -6.08 -20.97 -9.26
N ILE A 247 -5.34 -21.11 -8.17
CA ILE A 247 -5.79 -21.66 -6.90
C ILE A 247 -5.54 -20.62 -5.81
N LEU A 248 -6.57 -20.33 -5.03
CA LEU A 248 -6.52 -19.39 -3.91
C LEU A 248 -7.33 -19.95 -2.75
N GLY A 249 -6.64 -20.39 -1.69
CA GLY A 249 -7.26 -21.14 -0.60
C GLY A 249 -7.88 -22.46 -1.10
N ASP A 250 -9.17 -22.65 -0.81
CA ASP A 250 -9.96 -23.82 -1.27
C ASP A 250 -10.60 -23.60 -2.66
N LYS A 251 -10.48 -22.40 -3.24
CA LYS A 251 -11.08 -22.02 -4.51
C LYS A 251 -10.13 -22.17 -5.68
N ARG A 252 -10.70 -22.36 -6.88
CA ARG A 252 -9.95 -22.42 -8.14
C ARG A 252 -10.71 -21.81 -9.30
N ALA A 253 -9.98 -21.31 -10.28
CA ALA A 253 -10.50 -20.90 -11.59
C ALA A 253 -9.51 -21.28 -12.69
N THR A 254 -9.98 -21.34 -13.94
CA THR A 254 -9.15 -21.52 -15.12
C THR A 254 -9.15 -20.23 -15.95
N THR A 255 -8.00 -19.85 -16.50
CA THR A 255 -7.90 -18.67 -17.35
C THR A 255 -8.58 -18.85 -18.71
N ASN A 256 -9.21 -17.80 -19.20
CA ASN A 256 -9.88 -17.77 -20.51
C ASN A 256 -8.89 -17.49 -21.66
N GLU A 257 -9.41 -17.31 -22.89
CA GLU A 257 -8.61 -17.00 -24.09
C GLU A 257 -7.80 -15.69 -24.00
N LYS A 258 -8.21 -14.77 -23.11
CA LYS A 258 -7.51 -13.52 -22.80
C LYS A 258 -6.60 -13.65 -21.57
N GLY A 259 -6.40 -14.86 -21.06
CA GLY A 259 -5.63 -15.13 -19.85
C GLY A 259 -6.28 -14.62 -18.57
N GLU A 260 -7.54 -14.17 -18.63
CA GLU A 260 -8.26 -13.63 -17.47
C GLU A 260 -8.83 -14.76 -16.63
N PHE A 261 -8.80 -14.61 -15.31
CA PHE A 261 -9.49 -15.47 -14.36
C PHE A 261 -10.38 -14.66 -13.43
N SER A 262 -11.41 -15.31 -12.90
CA SER A 262 -12.23 -14.75 -11.82
C SER A 262 -12.64 -15.85 -10.86
N ILE A 263 -12.28 -15.68 -9.59
CA ILE A 263 -12.62 -16.59 -8.50
C ILE A 263 -13.69 -15.90 -7.64
N PRO A 264 -14.96 -16.35 -7.68
CA PRO A 264 -15.98 -15.86 -6.77
C PRO A 264 -15.73 -16.34 -5.34
N ASP A 265 -16.15 -15.53 -4.37
CA ASP A 265 -16.09 -15.84 -2.93
C ASP A 265 -14.71 -16.35 -2.48
N ALA A 266 -13.64 -15.75 -3.01
CA ALA A 266 -12.28 -16.11 -2.69
C ALA A 266 -11.86 -15.54 -1.33
N PRO A 267 -11.01 -16.24 -0.57
CA PRO A 267 -10.48 -15.71 0.68
C PRO A 267 -9.57 -14.49 0.41
N THR A 268 -9.67 -13.48 1.27
CA THR A 268 -8.88 -12.23 1.19
C THR A 268 -7.90 -12.14 2.37
N GLY A 269 -6.99 -11.18 2.32
CA GLY A 269 -5.87 -11.04 3.26
C GLY A 269 -4.59 -11.71 2.77
N GLN A 270 -3.67 -12.04 3.68
CA GLN A 270 -2.45 -12.77 3.33
C GLN A 270 -2.82 -14.20 2.92
N GLN A 271 -2.69 -14.50 1.63
CA GLN A 271 -3.06 -15.79 1.05
C GLN A 271 -1.95 -16.29 0.13
N THR A 272 -1.78 -17.61 0.08
CA THR A 272 -0.93 -18.25 -0.93
C THR A 272 -1.70 -18.36 -2.24
N LEU A 273 -1.23 -17.64 -3.26
CA LEU A 273 -1.71 -17.75 -4.63
C LEU A 273 -0.85 -18.76 -5.38
N ARG A 274 -1.47 -19.81 -5.91
CA ARG A 274 -0.81 -20.82 -6.73
C ARG A 274 -1.38 -20.82 -8.14
N VAL A 275 -0.53 -20.78 -9.16
CA VAL A 275 -0.94 -20.84 -10.57
C VAL A 275 -0.15 -21.92 -11.29
N GLU A 276 -0.87 -22.84 -11.93
CA GLU A 276 -0.32 -24.02 -12.58
C GLU A 276 -0.71 -24.08 -14.06
N HIS A 277 0.25 -24.47 -14.89
CA HIS A 277 0.00 -24.81 -16.29
C HIS A 277 1.08 -25.81 -16.75
N PRO A 278 0.76 -26.87 -17.53
CA PRO A 278 1.73 -27.92 -17.87
C PRO A 278 2.99 -27.44 -18.60
N GLN A 279 2.89 -26.33 -19.33
CA GLN A 279 3.99 -25.75 -20.12
C GLN A 279 4.80 -24.69 -19.35
N PHE A 280 4.48 -24.43 -18.08
CA PHE A 280 5.13 -23.39 -17.27
C PHE A 280 5.53 -23.91 -15.90
N LEU A 281 6.50 -23.23 -15.28
CA LEU A 281 6.81 -23.35 -13.86
C LEU A 281 5.62 -22.89 -13.03
N THR A 282 5.38 -23.58 -11.92
CA THR A 282 4.29 -23.23 -10.99
C THR A 282 4.63 -21.93 -10.26
N PHE A 283 3.73 -20.96 -10.33
CA PHE A 283 3.77 -19.79 -9.45
C PHE A 283 3.17 -20.16 -8.10
N ASN A 284 3.82 -19.81 -6.99
CA ASN A 284 3.34 -20.15 -5.64
C ASN A 284 3.87 -19.15 -4.61
N GLU A 285 3.16 -18.03 -4.41
CA GLU A 285 3.60 -16.92 -3.57
C GLU A 285 2.56 -16.53 -2.52
N ASN A 286 3.03 -16.03 -1.37
CA ASN A 286 2.16 -15.44 -0.35
C ASN A 286 1.97 -13.94 -0.62
N LEU A 287 0.74 -13.53 -0.87
CA LEU A 287 0.38 -12.18 -1.30
C LEU A 287 -0.75 -11.62 -0.45
N LEU A 288 -0.79 -10.30 -0.32
CA LEU A 288 -1.96 -9.60 0.20
C LEU A 288 -3.04 -9.54 -0.88
N ILE A 289 -4.12 -10.30 -0.68
CA ILE A 289 -5.32 -10.29 -1.52
C ILE A 289 -6.31 -9.29 -0.93
N ASN A 290 -6.33 -8.07 -1.47
CA ASN A 290 -7.19 -6.98 -1.03
C ASN A 290 -8.34 -6.67 -2.01
N GLY A 291 -8.48 -7.43 -3.10
CA GLY A 291 -9.49 -7.19 -4.14
C GLY A 291 -8.95 -6.42 -5.36
N ASP A 292 -7.69 -5.97 -5.35
CA ASP A 292 -7.08 -5.41 -6.55
C ASP A 292 -6.90 -6.49 -7.62
N PRO A 293 -7.10 -6.16 -8.92
CA PRO A 293 -6.84 -7.10 -10.00
C PRO A 293 -5.40 -7.60 -9.98
N LEU A 294 -5.24 -8.93 -9.97
CA LEU A 294 -3.95 -9.59 -9.94
C LEU A 294 -3.37 -9.69 -11.37
N VAL A 295 -2.06 -9.59 -11.48
CA VAL A 295 -1.33 -9.90 -12.73
C VAL A 295 -0.25 -10.89 -12.39
N VAL A 296 -0.34 -12.09 -12.95
CA VAL A 296 0.57 -13.21 -12.69
C VAL A 296 1.36 -13.50 -13.95
N PHE A 297 2.68 -13.62 -13.81
CA PHE A 297 3.57 -14.01 -14.90
C PHE A 297 4.00 -15.46 -14.71
N LEU A 298 3.89 -16.27 -15.77
CA LEU A 298 4.36 -17.65 -15.79
C LEU A 298 5.57 -17.80 -16.72
N PHE A 299 6.53 -18.63 -16.32
CA PHE A 299 7.81 -18.86 -17.01
C PHE A 299 7.89 -20.28 -17.54
N ALA A 300 8.36 -20.49 -18.78
CA ALA A 300 8.49 -21.84 -19.33
C ALA A 300 9.65 -22.62 -18.65
N PRO A 301 9.59 -23.96 -18.55
CA PRO A 301 10.73 -24.74 -18.06
C PRO A 301 11.97 -24.53 -18.93
N GLY A 302 13.10 -24.21 -18.32
CA GLY A 302 14.37 -24.03 -19.02
C GLY A 302 14.55 -22.68 -19.72
N SER A 303 13.56 -21.78 -19.69
CA SER A 303 13.78 -20.37 -20.01
C SER A 303 14.54 -19.72 -18.86
N LEU A 304 15.72 -19.15 -19.13
CA LEU A 304 16.21 -18.04 -18.31
C LEU A 304 15.15 -16.93 -18.39
N PRO A 305 14.86 -16.17 -17.31
CA PRO A 305 13.89 -15.09 -17.38
C PRO A 305 14.32 -14.06 -18.43
N SER A 306 13.78 -14.19 -19.64
CA SER A 306 13.79 -13.12 -20.63
C SER A 306 12.77 -12.07 -20.18
N LEU A 307 12.98 -10.84 -20.63
CA LEU A 307 12.27 -9.63 -20.20
C LEU A 307 10.77 -9.87 -19.91
N PRO A 308 10.23 -9.34 -18.80
CA PRO A 308 10.86 -8.33 -17.94
C PRO A 308 11.62 -8.95 -16.76
N PHE A 309 12.96 -8.84 -16.75
CA PHE A 309 13.71 -8.80 -15.49
C PHE A 309 13.42 -7.45 -14.81
N THR A 310 13.55 -7.38 -13.48
CA THR A 310 13.46 -6.09 -12.77
C THR A 310 14.80 -5.57 -12.28
N ILE A 311 15.84 -6.41 -12.24
CA ILE A 311 17.24 -6.01 -11.99
C ILE A 311 18.16 -6.71 -13.00
N SER A 312 19.09 -5.99 -13.61
CA SER A 312 20.17 -6.59 -14.41
C SER A 312 21.47 -5.79 -14.38
N GLY A 313 22.57 -6.46 -14.73
CA GLY A 313 23.90 -5.85 -14.82
C GLY A 313 24.97 -6.87 -15.19
N LYS A 314 26.22 -6.47 -15.01
CA LYS A 314 27.42 -7.29 -15.21
C LYS A 314 28.24 -7.42 -13.93
N VAL A 315 28.83 -8.59 -13.71
CA VAL A 315 29.89 -8.78 -12.72
C VAL A 315 31.23 -8.97 -13.42
N THR A 316 32.22 -8.17 -13.05
CA THR A 316 33.60 -8.29 -13.52
C THR A 316 34.46 -8.91 -12.42
N LEU A 317 35.10 -10.04 -12.70
CA LEU A 317 36.17 -10.57 -11.86
C LEU A 317 37.49 -9.92 -12.24
N GLN A 318 38.11 -9.18 -11.33
CA GLN A 318 39.31 -8.40 -11.63
C GLN A 318 40.49 -9.32 -11.99
N GLY A 319 41.08 -9.08 -13.17
CA GLY A 319 42.23 -9.84 -13.66
C GLY A 319 41.88 -11.15 -14.38
N GLU A 320 40.59 -11.49 -14.45
CA GLU A 320 40.10 -12.67 -15.17
C GLU A 320 39.51 -12.30 -16.53
N THR A 321 39.50 -13.24 -17.47
CA THR A 321 38.82 -13.10 -18.78
C THR A 321 37.49 -13.87 -18.83
N ASN A 322 37.23 -14.71 -17.84
CA ASN A 322 35.98 -15.45 -17.67
C ASN A 322 35.30 -14.94 -16.39
N HIS A 323 34.09 -14.42 -16.52
CA HIS A 323 33.32 -13.85 -15.41
C HIS A 323 32.10 -14.71 -15.04
N SER A 324 32.02 -15.95 -15.53
CA SER A 324 30.93 -16.88 -15.21
C SER A 324 31.04 -17.46 -13.80
N GLY A 325 29.94 -18.03 -13.32
CA GLY A 325 29.95 -18.76 -12.04
C GLY A 325 29.83 -17.88 -10.80
N VAL A 326 29.70 -16.56 -10.96
CA VAL A 326 29.45 -15.66 -9.83
C VAL A 326 27.98 -15.75 -9.44
N ARG A 327 27.72 -16.08 -8.18
CA ARG A 327 26.39 -16.11 -7.60
C ARG A 327 25.95 -14.68 -7.29
N VAL A 328 24.84 -14.23 -7.88
CA VAL A 328 24.22 -12.93 -7.62
C VAL A 328 22.86 -13.16 -6.97
N GLU A 329 22.66 -12.70 -5.74
CA GLU A 329 21.41 -12.89 -5.00
C GLU A 329 20.71 -11.57 -4.68
N ALA A 330 19.38 -11.54 -4.81
CA ALA A 330 18.53 -10.41 -4.43
C ALA A 330 17.88 -10.69 -3.08
N ARG A 331 18.31 -9.97 -2.04
CA ARG A 331 17.76 -10.11 -0.69
C ARG A 331 16.83 -8.95 -0.38
N ARG A 332 15.55 -9.22 -0.12
CA ARG A 332 14.57 -8.18 0.22
C ARG A 332 14.95 -7.53 1.55
N LYS A 333 15.05 -6.20 1.56
CA LYS A 333 15.61 -5.43 2.69
C LYS A 333 14.73 -5.46 3.94
N VAL A 334 13.41 -5.59 3.76
CA VAL A 334 12.44 -5.54 4.87
C VAL A 334 12.44 -6.79 5.75
N ASP A 335 12.66 -7.97 5.17
CA ASP A 335 12.54 -9.26 5.86
C ASP A 335 13.78 -10.16 5.72
N GLY A 336 14.76 -9.75 4.90
CA GLY A 336 15.99 -10.50 4.67
C GLY A 336 15.81 -11.75 3.80
N VAL A 337 14.63 -11.96 3.20
CA VAL A 337 14.35 -13.12 2.35
C VAL A 337 15.10 -12.98 1.03
N VAL A 338 15.81 -14.04 0.62
CA VAL A 338 16.37 -14.13 -0.74
C VAL A 338 15.22 -14.43 -1.70
N VAL A 339 14.94 -13.47 -2.59
CA VAL A 339 13.80 -13.53 -3.50
C VAL A 339 14.18 -14.13 -4.84
N ASP A 340 15.41 -13.89 -5.29
CA ASP A 340 15.93 -14.50 -6.51
C ASP A 340 17.45 -14.63 -6.47
N VAL A 341 17.98 -15.55 -7.28
CA VAL A 341 19.41 -15.82 -7.43
C VAL A 341 19.73 -16.15 -8.88
N ALA A 342 20.77 -15.52 -9.41
CA ALA A 342 21.34 -15.81 -10.70
C ALA A 342 22.80 -16.27 -10.59
N THR A 343 23.30 -16.87 -11.66
CA THR A 343 24.73 -17.12 -11.87
C THR A 343 25.15 -16.45 -13.17
N THR A 344 26.29 -15.75 -13.15
CA THR A 344 26.76 -14.95 -14.29
C THR A 344 27.17 -15.80 -15.48
N THR A 345 27.02 -15.25 -16.69
CA THR A 345 27.59 -15.79 -17.94
C THR A 345 29.09 -15.54 -18.04
N ILE A 346 29.75 -16.04 -19.09
CA ILE A 346 31.19 -15.83 -19.31
C ILE A 346 31.54 -14.34 -19.50
N GLU A 347 30.64 -13.55 -20.08
CA GLU A 347 30.72 -12.09 -20.20
C GLU A 347 30.30 -11.33 -18.93
N GLY A 348 29.95 -12.06 -17.86
CA GLY A 348 29.58 -11.52 -16.55
C GLY A 348 28.12 -11.10 -16.43
N ASP A 349 27.28 -11.32 -17.44
CA ASP A 349 25.89 -10.87 -17.43
C ASP A 349 25.05 -11.63 -16.40
N TYR A 350 24.17 -10.91 -15.71
CA TYR A 350 23.14 -11.48 -14.86
C TYR A 350 21.83 -10.69 -14.96
N ALA A 351 20.72 -11.37 -14.66
CA ALA A 351 19.41 -10.77 -14.51
C ALA A 351 18.67 -11.44 -13.36
N LEU A 352 17.90 -10.66 -12.61
CA LEU A 352 17.08 -11.10 -11.48
C LEU A 352 15.65 -10.59 -11.68
N TRP A 353 14.68 -11.42 -11.31
CA TRP A 353 13.30 -11.01 -11.18
C TRP A 353 12.92 -10.85 -9.71
N VAL A 354 12.56 -9.63 -9.34
CA VAL A 354 12.02 -9.31 -8.02
C VAL A 354 10.80 -8.39 -8.14
N PRO A 355 9.75 -8.57 -7.31
CA PRO A 355 8.62 -7.65 -7.28
C PRO A 355 9.05 -6.25 -6.82
N PRO A 356 8.22 -5.19 -7.00
CA PRO A 356 8.53 -3.86 -6.52
C PRO A 356 8.88 -3.86 -5.02
N GLY A 357 9.99 -3.21 -4.67
CA GLY A 357 10.54 -3.22 -3.33
C GLY A 357 12.00 -2.79 -3.30
N THR A 358 12.58 -2.80 -2.10
CA THR A 358 14.00 -2.50 -1.87
C THR A 358 14.76 -3.78 -1.57
N TYR A 359 15.87 -3.98 -2.27
CA TYR A 359 16.69 -5.19 -2.22
C TYR A 359 18.15 -4.85 -1.96
N LEU A 360 18.84 -5.70 -1.22
CA LEU A 360 20.29 -5.79 -1.18
C LEU A 360 20.71 -6.85 -2.19
N VAL A 361 21.29 -6.44 -3.31
CA VAL A 361 21.79 -7.33 -4.36
C VAL A 361 23.25 -7.61 -4.08
N LYS A 362 23.62 -8.87 -3.91
CA LYS A 362 24.98 -9.30 -3.55
C LYS A 362 25.57 -10.24 -4.59
N ALA A 363 26.77 -9.92 -5.08
CA ALA A 363 27.57 -10.78 -5.94
C ALA A 363 28.70 -11.44 -5.14
N SER A 364 28.84 -12.75 -5.25
CA SER A 364 29.86 -13.53 -4.52
C SER A 364 30.30 -14.77 -5.28
N VAL A 365 31.60 -15.06 -5.21
CA VAL A 365 32.22 -16.28 -5.72
C VAL A 365 33.44 -16.62 -4.85
N GLU A 366 33.78 -17.90 -4.74
CA GLU A 366 34.94 -18.35 -3.96
C GLU A 366 36.24 -17.73 -4.49
N GLY A 367 37.16 -17.37 -3.59
CA GLY A 367 38.44 -16.73 -3.93
C GLY A 367 38.37 -15.22 -4.22
N PHE A 368 37.19 -14.60 -4.20
CA PHE A 368 37.00 -13.17 -4.42
C PHE A 368 36.25 -12.49 -3.27
N ASN A 369 36.52 -11.20 -3.06
CA ASN A 369 35.74 -10.36 -2.15
C ASN A 369 34.34 -10.18 -2.72
N SER A 370 33.30 -10.44 -1.92
CA SER A 370 31.92 -10.17 -2.33
C SER A 370 31.61 -8.68 -2.33
N ALA A 371 30.71 -8.24 -3.21
CA ALA A 371 30.19 -6.88 -3.24
C ALA A 371 28.67 -6.88 -3.17
N GLU A 372 28.08 -5.82 -2.62
CA GLU A 372 26.63 -5.68 -2.51
C GLU A 372 26.18 -4.23 -2.76
N ARG A 373 24.95 -4.07 -3.25
CA ARG A 373 24.34 -2.77 -3.55
C ARG A 373 22.86 -2.79 -3.22
N GLU A 374 22.36 -1.69 -2.67
CA GLU A 374 20.93 -1.48 -2.51
C GLU A 374 20.28 -1.05 -3.82
N VAL A 375 19.17 -1.70 -4.19
CA VAL A 375 18.43 -1.46 -5.42
C VAL A 375 16.95 -1.28 -5.09
N VAL A 376 16.35 -0.20 -5.59
CA VAL A 376 14.92 0.10 -5.43
C VAL A 376 14.20 -0.18 -6.74
N VAL A 377 13.35 -1.21 -6.75
CA VAL A 377 12.51 -1.56 -7.89
C VAL A 377 11.13 -0.92 -7.70
N ARG A 378 10.75 -0.02 -8.61
CA ARG A 378 9.43 0.63 -8.62
C ARG A 378 8.46 -0.15 -9.51
N LYS A 379 7.15 0.01 -9.28
CA LYS A 379 6.11 -0.65 -10.09
C LYS A 379 6.29 -0.33 -11.57
N GLY A 380 6.37 -1.37 -12.40
CA GLY A 380 6.51 -1.24 -13.85
C GLY A 380 7.87 -0.74 -14.34
N VAL A 381 8.90 -0.70 -13.48
CA VAL A 381 10.24 -0.20 -13.81
C VAL A 381 11.27 -1.31 -13.62
N ALA A 382 12.08 -1.57 -14.65
CA ALA A 382 13.29 -2.37 -14.56
C ALA A 382 14.50 -1.49 -14.21
N VAL A 383 15.41 -2.00 -13.39
CA VAL A 383 16.64 -1.32 -12.99
C VAL A 383 17.82 -2.05 -13.65
N THR A 384 18.47 -1.40 -14.61
CA THR A 384 19.62 -1.96 -15.34
C THR A 384 20.94 -1.35 -14.84
N ASN A 385 22.07 -1.87 -15.33
CA ASN A 385 23.42 -1.37 -15.03
C ASN A 385 23.78 -1.48 -13.54
N ILE A 386 23.26 -2.50 -12.86
CA ILE A 386 23.67 -2.83 -11.49
C ILE A 386 24.95 -3.66 -11.56
N ASP A 387 26.05 -2.98 -11.87
CA ASP A 387 27.33 -3.66 -12.12
C ASP A 387 28.18 -3.80 -10.86
N PHE A 388 28.93 -4.90 -10.80
CA PHE A 388 29.87 -5.22 -9.72
C PHE A 388 31.27 -5.51 -10.27
N THR A 389 32.29 -5.17 -9.48
CA THR A 389 33.67 -5.60 -9.73
C THR A 389 34.18 -6.28 -8.47
N LEU A 390 34.57 -7.55 -8.57
CA LEU A 390 35.09 -8.32 -7.44
C LEU A 390 36.60 -8.47 -7.57
N ALA A 391 37.33 -8.09 -6.51
CA ALA A 391 38.78 -8.26 -6.41
C ALA A 391 39.12 -9.59 -5.72
N ARG A 392 40.17 -10.26 -6.18
CA ARG A 392 40.65 -11.52 -5.60
C ARG A 392 41.04 -11.33 -4.13
N LEU A 393 40.78 -12.32 -3.29
CA LEU A 393 41.22 -12.33 -1.89
C LEU A 393 42.76 -12.46 -1.83
N GLU A 394 43.42 -11.64 -1.03
CA GLU A 394 44.87 -11.75 -0.85
C GLU A 394 45.24 -13.15 -0.32
N GLY A 395 46.16 -13.84 -1.02
CA GLY A 395 46.68 -15.15 -0.61
C GLY A 395 45.92 -16.38 -1.15
N SER A 396 44.93 -16.21 -2.03
CA SER A 396 44.34 -17.34 -2.78
C SER A 396 45.12 -17.60 -4.08
N PRO A 397 45.48 -18.87 -4.39
CA PRO A 397 46.27 -19.22 -5.58
C PRO A 397 45.58 -18.85 -6.90
#